data_AF-A0A953TFP5-F1
#
_entry.id   AF-A0A953TFP5-F1
#
_cell.length_a   1.000
_cell.length_b   1.000
_cell.length_c   1.000
_cell.angle_alpha   90.00
_cell.angle_beta   90.00
_cell.angle_gamma   90.00
#
_symmetry.space_group_name_H-M   'P 1'
#
loop_
_entity.id
_entity.type
_entity.pdbx_description
1 polymer ?
#
loop_
_entity_poly.entity_id
_entity_poly.type
_entity_poly.pdbx_seq_one_letter_code
_entity_poly.pdbx_strand_id
1 'polypeptide(L)' 'MRDSDTRRRETFLRLIAEYQGALRRLAAVYVTDSRDREDLVQEIAVALWQAIPGFRGESSERTWL' A
#
# COMPACT_ATOMS: atom_id res chain seq x y z
N MET A 1 -1.81 -22.63 -10.09
CA MET A 1 -0.86 -21.48 -10.18
C MET A 1 -1.56 -20.15 -10.53
N ARG A 2 -2.88 -20.10 -10.82
CA ARG A 2 -3.59 -18.84 -11.11
C ARG A 2 -4.22 -18.15 -9.88
N ASP A 3 -4.50 -18.89 -8.81
CA ASP A 3 -5.20 -18.35 -7.63
C ASP A 3 -4.38 -17.41 -6.74
N SER A 4 -3.06 -17.58 -6.70
CA SER A 4 -2.16 -16.78 -5.86
C SER A 4 -2.04 -15.33 -6.36
N ASP A 5 -2.08 -15.13 -7.68
CA ASP A 5 -2.03 -13.79 -8.29
C ASP A 5 -3.35 -13.04 -8.09
N THR A 6 -4.50 -13.72 -8.27
CA THR A 6 -5.83 -13.16 -7.99
C THR A 6 -5.95 -12.72 -6.53
N ARG A 7 -5.54 -13.57 -5.58
CA ARG A 7 -5.59 -13.23 -4.15
C ARG A 7 -4.70 -12.04 -3.81
N ARG A 8 -3.48 -11.99 -4.36
CA ARG A 8 -2.57 -10.84 -4.18
C ARG A 8 -3.20 -9.56 -4.69
N ARG A 9 -3.83 -9.60 -5.87
CA ARG A 9 -4.54 -8.46 -6.48
C ARG A 9 -5.70 -7.99 -5.61
N GLU A 10 -6.54 -8.90 -5.13
CA GLU A 10 -7.67 -8.57 -4.26
C GLU A 10 -7.21 -7.96 -2.94
N THR A 11 -6.19 -8.54 -2.31
CA THR A 11 -5.58 -7.99 -1.08
C THR A 11 -5.03 -6.59 -1.33
N PHE A 12 -4.28 -6.39 -2.42
CA PHE A 12 -3.74 -5.09 -2.78
C PHE A 12 -4.83 -4.04 -2.96
N LEU A 13 -5.86 -4.35 -3.75
CA LEU A 13 -6.96 -3.42 -4.02
C LEU A 13 -7.72 -3.08 -2.73
N ARG A 14 -7.93 -4.05 -1.83
CA ARG A 14 -8.56 -3.80 -0.53
C ARG A 14 -7.70 -2.87 0.33
N LEU A 15 -6.41 -3.16 0.47
CA LEU A 15 -5.49 -2.36 1.29
C LEU A 15 -5.37 -0.93 0.75
N ILE A 16 -5.20 -0.75 -0.56
CA ILE A 16 -5.14 0.60 -1.15
C ILE A 16 -6.46 1.33 -0.96
N ALA A 17 -7.61 0.70 -1.19
CA ALA A 17 -8.91 1.34 -1.00
C ALA A 17 -9.12 1.79 0.46
N GLU A 18 -8.70 0.97 1.41
CA GLU A 18 -8.82 1.21 2.85
C GLU A 18 -7.85 2.28 3.35
N TYR A 19 -6.59 2.26 2.90
CA TYR A 19 -5.51 3.09 3.46
C TYR A 19 -5.07 4.27 2.59
N GLN A 20 -5.53 4.41 1.34
CA GLN A 20 -5.13 5.51 0.44
C GLN A 20 -5.25 6.91 1.07
N GLY A 21 -6.30 7.15 1.86
CA GLY A 21 -6.49 8.44 2.53
C GLY A 21 -5.46 8.69 3.63
N ALA A 22 -5.09 7.64 4.37
CA ALA A 22 -4.04 7.70 5.38
C ALA A 22 -2.66 7.86 4.73
N LEU A 23 -2.38 7.13 3.65
CA LEU A 23 -1.13 7.24 2.88
C LEU A 23 -0.93 8.64 2.30
N ARG A 24 -1.97 9.23 1.69
CA ARG A 24 -1.89 10.61 1.17
C ARG A 24 -1.64 11.64 2.28
N ARG A 25 -2.26 11.47 3.46
CA ARG A 25 -2.00 12.33 4.61
C ARG A 25 -0.58 12.16 5.14
N LEU A 26 -0.08 10.92 5.22
CA LEU A 26 1.29 10.63 5.63
C LEU A 26 2.30 11.27 4.66
N ALA A 27 2.10 11.07 3.35
CA ALA A 27 2.94 11.68 2.32
C ALA A 27 2.92 13.22 2.41
N ALA A 28 1.77 13.83 2.71
CA ALA A 28 1.64 15.28 2.91
C ALA A 28 2.43 15.81 4.12
N VAL A 29 2.73 14.97 5.12
CA VAL A 29 3.55 15.35 6.28
C VAL A 29 5.02 15.47 5.89
N TYR A 30 5.49 14.65 4.94
CA TYR A 30 6.89 14.61 4.52
C TYR A 30 7.17 15.43 3.27
N VAL A 31 6.16 15.66 2.43
CA VAL A 31 6.31 16.27 1.11
C VAL A 31 5.26 17.37 0.91
N THR A 32 5.75 18.59 0.71
CA THR A 32 4.92 19.78 0.56
C THR A 32 4.38 19.95 -0.86
N ASP A 33 5.19 19.62 -1.88
CA ASP A 33 4.78 19.67 -3.29
C ASP A 33 3.70 18.61 -3.58
N SER A 34 2.74 18.94 -4.44
CA SER A 34 1.64 18.04 -4.76
C SER A 34 2.05 16.89 -5.69
N ARG A 35 2.98 17.12 -6.62
CA ARG A 35 3.48 16.10 -7.56
C ARG A 35 4.34 15.08 -6.82
N ASP A 36 5.31 15.57 -6.05
CA ASP A 36 6.22 14.69 -5.29
C ASP A 36 5.45 13.84 -4.27
N ARG A 37 4.32 14.34 -3.75
CA ARG A 37 3.42 13.57 -2.86
C ARG A 37 2.70 12.45 -3.59
N GLU A 38 2.23 12.72 -4.81
CA GLU A 38 1.60 11.69 -5.64
C GLU A 38 2.62 10.61 -6.00
N ASP A 39 3.84 11.00 -6.36
CA ASP A 39 4.94 10.07 -6.63
C ASP A 39 5.26 9.20 -5.41
N LEU A 40 5.38 9.81 -4.22
CA LEU A 40 5.61 9.08 -2.97
C LEU A 40 4.50 8.06 -2.66
N VAL A 41 3.24 8.43 -2.90
CA VAL A 41 2.11 7.48 -2.70
C VAL A 41 2.20 6.31 -3.68
N GLN A 42 2.63 6.56 -4.92
CA GLN A 42 2.82 5.50 -5.91
C GLN A 42 3.99 4.59 -5.54
N GLU A 43 5.10 5.14 -5.02
CA GLU A 43 6.22 4.36 -4.52
C GLU A 43 5.80 3.45 -3.35
N ILE A 44 5.03 3.98 -2.40
CA ILE A 44 4.47 3.19 -1.30
C ILE A 44 3.55 2.09 -1.84
N ALA A 45 2.73 2.37 -2.85
CA ALA A 45 1.86 1.36 -3.47
C ALA A 45 2.67 0.24 -4.15
N VAL A 46 3.77 0.56 -4.83
CA VAL A 46 4.65 -0.43 -5.45
C VAL A 46 5.35 -1.28 -4.39
N ALA A 47 5.88 -0.66 -3.32
CA ALA A 47 6.49 -1.36 -2.21
C ALA A 47 5.49 -2.31 -1.53
N LEU A 48 4.26 -1.85 -1.30
CA LEU A 48 3.17 -2.66 -0.76
C LEU A 48 2.87 -3.86 -1.65
N TRP A 49 2.72 -3.64 -2.97
CA TRP A 49 2.49 -4.72 -3.92
C TRP A 49 3.55 -5.81 -3.81
N GLN A 50 4.82 -5.43 -3.75
CA GLN A 50 5.95 -6.36 -3.61
C GLN A 50 5.98 -7.07 -2.26
N ALA A 51 5.53 -6.42 -1.19
CA ALA A 51 5.55 -6.96 0.16
C ALA A 51 4.39 -7.92 0.48
N ILE A 52 3.23 -7.80 -0.18
CA ILE A 52 2.02 -8.62 0.09
C ILE A 52 2.27 -10.13 0.17
N PRO A 53 3.03 -10.77 -0.75
CA PRO A 53 3.30 -12.22 -0.66
C PRO A 53 4.04 -12.64 0.62
N GLY A 54 4.76 -11.71 1.26
CA GLY A 54 5.49 -11.92 2.51
C GLY A 54 4.69 -11.61 3.77
N PHE A 55 3.45 -11.12 3.66
CA PHE A 55 2.61 -10.84 4.82
C PHE A 55 2.11 -12.15 5.45
N ARG A 56 2.60 -12.46 6.65
CA ARG A 56 2.28 -13.70 7.38
C ARG A 56 1.08 -13.59 8.33
N GLY A 57 0.48 -12.40 8.46
CA GLY A 57 -0.63 -12.17 9.40
C GLY A 57 -0.22 -12.11 10.88
N GLU A 58 1.08 -11.96 11.16
CA GLU A 58 1.63 -11.84 12.53
C GLU A 58 1.37 -10.47 13.18
N SER A 59 0.84 -9.51 12.43
CA SER A 59 0.46 -8.17 12.89
C SER A 59 -0.76 -7.66 12.15
N SER A 60 -1.38 -6.59 12.65
CA SER A 60 -2.49 -5.95 11.94
C SER A 60 -2.01 -5.32 10.63
N GLU A 61 -2.87 -5.29 9.61
CA GLU A 61 -2.54 -4.68 8.32
C GLU A 61 -2.13 -3.22 8.45
N ARG A 62 -2.75 -2.49 9.39
CA ARG A 62 -2.40 -1.11 9.74
C ARG A 62 -1.02 -0.97 10.39
N THR A 63 -0.53 -2.01 11.06
CA THR A 63 0.82 -2.02 11.67
C THR A 63 1.87 -2.40 10.64
N TRP A 64 1.49 -3.21 9.67
CA TRP A 64 2.39 -3.71 8.63
C TRP A 64 2.56 -2.73 7.46
N LEU A 65 1.52 -1.93 7.18
CA LEU A 65 1.48 -0.88 6.16
C LEU A 65 2.00 0.46 6.68
#